data_AF-A0A158IDE7-F1
#
_entry.id   AF-A0A158IDE7-F1
#
_cell.length_a   1.000
_cell.length_b   1.000
_cell.length_c   1.000
_cell.angle_alpha   90.00
_cell.angle_beta   90.00
_cell.angle_gamma   90.00
#
_symmetry.space_group_name_H-M   'P 1'
#
loop_
_entity.id
_entity.type
_entity.pdbx_description
1 polymer ?
#
loop_
_entity_poly.entity_id
_entity_poly.type
_entity_poly.pdbx_seq_one_letter_code
_entity_poly.pdbx_strand_id
1 'polypeptide(L)'
;MWALADSARLWPHVVEVVPGMNNLTIVFDPLQADYQSLAEQLDSGWDTVAEADAVTMEIEIPVHYGGADGPDLAALARHVGLSVDEVVKRHTQAEYVVFFLGFQPGFAYMGGLDRTLHMPRRAEPRLEVPAGSVGIGGEQTGIYPAASPGGWQLLGRTDLKLFDPTRNPPTLMQPGDRVRFKALEVLA
;
A
#
# COMPACT_ATOMS: atom_id res chain seq x y z
N MET A 1 9.55 8.12 -10.71
CA MET A 1 8.91 8.86 -9.59
C MET A 1 9.67 8.71 -8.28
N TRP A 2 9.91 7.50 -7.74
CA TRP A 2 10.63 7.34 -6.46
C TRP A 2 12.05 7.92 -6.50
N ALA A 3 12.82 7.68 -7.56
CA ALA A 3 14.15 8.28 -7.73
C ALA A 3 14.12 9.82 -7.70
N LEU A 4 13.11 10.44 -8.34
CA LEU A 4 12.91 11.90 -8.29
C LEU A 4 12.54 12.35 -6.88
N ALA A 5 11.70 11.58 -6.17
CA ALA A 5 11.34 11.87 -4.79
C ALA A 5 12.58 11.85 -3.88
N ASP A 6 13.44 10.84 -4.02
CA ASP A 6 14.67 10.71 -3.24
C ASP A 6 15.66 11.84 -3.54
N SER A 7 15.79 12.24 -4.80
CA SER A 7 16.57 13.42 -5.19
C SER A 7 16.01 14.70 -4.55
N ALA A 8 14.69 14.90 -4.62
CA ALA A 8 14.03 16.10 -4.11
C ALA A 8 14.13 16.25 -2.59
N ARG A 9 14.27 15.14 -1.84
CA ARG A 9 14.51 15.19 -0.38
C ARG A 9 15.81 15.89 0.00
N LEU A 10 16.76 16.00 -0.92
CA LEU A 10 18.06 16.62 -0.71
C LEU A 10 18.10 18.08 -1.17
N TRP A 11 17.02 18.60 -1.76
CA TRP A 11 16.99 19.96 -2.28
C TRP A 11 16.93 20.99 -1.14
N PRO A 12 17.62 22.14 -1.26
CA PRO A 12 17.54 23.21 -0.29
C PRO A 12 16.09 23.65 -0.06
N HIS A 13 15.74 23.89 1.21
CA HIS A 13 14.44 24.43 1.64
C HIS A 13 13.24 23.52 1.39
N VAL A 14 13.44 22.33 0.81
CA VAL A 14 12.42 21.27 0.83
C VAL A 14 12.34 20.70 2.24
N VAL A 15 11.15 20.78 2.82
CA VAL A 15 10.80 20.31 4.17
C VAL A 15 10.37 18.86 4.12
N GLU A 16 9.56 18.50 3.13
CA GLU A 16 9.00 17.16 3.01
C GLU A 16 8.74 16.79 1.54
N VAL A 17 8.92 15.51 1.23
CA VAL A 17 8.60 14.92 -0.07
C VAL A 17 7.70 13.71 0.16
N VAL A 18 6.49 13.77 -0.40
CA VAL A 18 5.45 12.75 -0.24
C VAL A 18 5.09 12.17 -1.61
N PRO A 19 5.66 11.01 -1.99
CA PRO A 19 5.23 10.31 -3.19
C PRO A 19 3.85 9.67 -2.96
N GLY A 20 2.91 9.97 -3.85
CA GLY A 20 1.63 9.29 -3.97
C GLY A 20 1.66 8.20 -5.04
N MET A 21 0.48 7.74 -5.46
CA MET A 21 0.33 6.73 -6.50
C MET A 21 0.93 7.15 -7.86
N ASN A 22 0.58 8.36 -8.29
CA ASN A 22 0.95 8.92 -9.59
C ASN A 22 1.25 10.42 -9.50
N ASN A 23 1.51 10.91 -8.30
CA ASN A 23 1.77 12.31 -8.01
C ASN A 23 2.90 12.40 -6.97
N LEU A 24 3.57 13.54 -6.93
CA LEU A 24 4.61 13.86 -5.97
C LEU A 24 4.26 15.19 -5.32
N THR A 25 4.17 15.22 -4.00
CA THR A 25 3.96 16.46 -3.24
C THR A 25 5.28 16.91 -2.63
N ILE A 26 5.66 18.16 -2.88
CA ILE A 26 6.82 18.83 -2.29
C ILE A 26 6.32 19.91 -1.34
N VAL A 27 6.71 19.80 -0.06
CA VAL A 27 6.51 20.85 0.94
C VAL A 27 7.84 21.57 1.09
N PHE A 28 7.84 22.90 1.01
CA PHE A 28 9.03 23.73 1.07
C PHE A 28 8.79 25.00 1.89
N ASP A 29 9.86 25.67 2.33
CA ASP A 29 9.78 26.97 3.00
C ASP A 29 9.58 28.09 1.95
N PRO A 30 8.41 28.75 1.89
CA PRO A 30 8.11 29.76 0.89
C PRO A 30 8.86 31.08 1.11
N LEU A 31 9.52 31.27 2.26
CA LEU A 31 10.38 32.43 2.52
C LEU A 31 11.80 32.25 2.00
N GLN A 32 12.19 31.01 1.67
CA GLN A 32 13.55 30.65 1.29
C GLN A 32 13.65 30.02 -0.12
N ALA A 33 12.56 29.44 -0.62
CA ALA A 33 12.47 28.91 -1.98
C ALA A 33 11.20 29.38 -2.67
N ASP A 34 11.27 29.48 -4.00
CA ASP A 34 10.14 29.82 -4.85
C ASP A 34 9.59 28.59 -5.59
N TYR A 35 8.27 28.58 -5.79
CA TYR A 35 7.58 27.46 -6.44
C TYR A 35 8.03 27.26 -7.90
N GLN A 36 8.36 28.33 -8.63
CA GLN A 36 8.67 28.24 -10.06
C GLN A 36 10.01 27.52 -10.27
N SER A 37 11.04 27.90 -9.52
CA SER A 37 12.35 27.24 -9.55
C SER A 37 12.27 25.77 -9.13
N LEU A 38 11.45 25.44 -8.12
CA LEU A 38 11.25 24.05 -7.71
C LEU A 38 10.50 23.24 -8.77
N ALA A 39 9.52 23.84 -9.46
CA ALA A 39 8.83 23.20 -10.57
C ALA A 39 9.79 22.95 -11.76
N GLU A 40 10.63 23.92 -12.12
CA GLU A 40 11.65 23.74 -13.16
C GLU A 40 12.68 22.66 -12.79
N GLN A 41 13.07 22.57 -11.52
CA GLN A 41 13.92 21.48 -11.02
C GLN A 41 13.24 20.12 -11.09
N LEU A 42 11.93 20.03 -10.81
CA LEU A 42 11.16 18.79 -10.99
C LEU A 42 11.09 18.38 -12.45
N ASP A 43 10.81 19.32 -13.36
CA ASP A 43 10.72 19.04 -14.79
C ASP A 43 12.06 18.58 -15.36
N SER A 44 13.14 19.29 -15.03
CA SER A 44 14.49 18.88 -15.46
C SER A 44 14.95 17.57 -14.81
N GLY A 45 14.61 17.37 -13.53
CA GLY A 45 14.89 16.13 -12.80
C GLY A 45 14.16 14.93 -13.36
N TRP A 46 12.95 15.11 -13.90
CA TRP A 46 12.16 14.01 -14.45
C TRP A 46 12.86 13.29 -15.60
N ASP A 47 13.51 14.04 -16.49
CA ASP A 47 14.22 13.48 -17.65
C ASP A 47 15.65 13.03 -17.31
N THR A 48 16.24 13.55 -16.24
CA THR A 48 17.66 13.38 -15.94
C THR A 48 17.94 12.43 -14.78
N VAL A 49 16.97 12.20 -13.90
CA VAL A 49 17.18 11.30 -12.75
C VAL A 49 17.39 9.88 -13.26
N ALA A 50 18.55 9.31 -12.96
CA ALA A 50 18.80 7.91 -13.24
C ALA A 50 17.78 7.06 -12.47
N GLU A 51 17.33 5.96 -13.08
CA GLU A 51 16.69 4.91 -12.30
C GLU A 51 17.68 4.48 -11.22
N ALA A 52 17.31 4.76 -9.96
CA ALA A 52 18.09 4.27 -8.84
C ALA A 52 17.94 2.75 -8.80
N ASP A 53 19.04 2.03 -8.58
CA ASP A 53 19.03 0.65 -8.11
C ASP A 53 18.43 0.66 -6.69
N ALA A 54 17.10 0.77 -6.61
CA ALA A 54 16.40 0.72 -5.35
C ALA A 54 16.55 -0.69 -4.80
N VAL A 55 17.08 -0.81 -3.58
CA VAL A 55 17.10 -2.08 -2.86
C VAL A 55 15.65 -2.38 -2.48
N THR A 56 14.97 -3.19 -3.30
CA THR A 56 13.61 -3.65 -3.02
C THR A 56 13.67 -4.95 -2.24
N MET A 57 12.93 -5.03 -1.14
CA MET A 57 12.82 -6.27 -0.37
C MET A 57 11.68 -7.13 -0.93
N GLU A 58 11.87 -8.46 -0.92
CA GLU A 58 10.76 -9.40 -1.05
C GLU A 58 10.22 -9.73 0.34
N ILE A 59 8.95 -9.40 0.58
CA ILE A 59 8.29 -9.54 1.89
C ILE A 59 7.14 -10.54 1.75
N GLU A 60 7.23 -11.65 2.48
CA GLU A 60 6.15 -12.63 2.60
C GLU A 60 5.25 -12.25 3.79
N ILE A 61 3.95 -12.08 3.53
CA ILE A 61 2.94 -11.74 4.53
C ILE A 61 2.07 -12.98 4.80
N PRO A 62 2.17 -13.62 5.98
CA PRO A 62 1.29 -14.71 6.37
C PRO A 62 -0.10 -14.18 6.72
N VAL A 63 -1.16 -14.83 6.24
CA VAL A 63 -2.55 -14.38 6.40
C VAL A 63 -3.46 -15.54 6.77
N HIS A 64 -4.30 -15.34 7.78
CA HIS A 64 -5.48 -16.16 8.07
C HIS A 64 -6.66 -15.62 7.26
N TYR A 65 -7.13 -16.37 6.27
CA TYR A 65 -8.21 -15.95 5.38
C TYR A 65 -9.58 -16.38 5.89
N GLY A 66 -10.56 -15.51 5.69
CA GLY A 66 -11.96 -15.79 5.96
C GLY A 66 -12.35 -15.83 7.44
N GLY A 67 -13.51 -16.41 7.75
CA GLY A 67 -14.06 -16.40 9.10
C GLY A 67 -14.21 -14.99 9.69
N ALA A 68 -13.85 -14.83 10.97
CA ALA A 68 -13.88 -13.53 11.65
C ALA A 68 -12.78 -12.56 11.16
N ASP A 69 -11.69 -13.09 10.61
CA ASP A 69 -10.55 -12.32 10.10
C ASP A 69 -10.82 -11.77 8.70
N GLY A 70 -11.64 -12.47 7.91
CA GLY A 70 -11.99 -12.12 6.53
C GLY A 70 -13.50 -12.14 6.28
N PRO A 71 -14.30 -11.31 6.95
CA PRO A 71 -15.75 -11.37 6.90
C PRO A 71 -16.35 -11.08 5.51
N ASP A 72 -15.60 -10.46 4.60
CA ASP A 72 -16.06 -10.16 3.24
C ASP A 72 -15.56 -11.18 2.20
N LEU A 73 -14.72 -12.16 2.57
CA LEU A 73 -14.11 -13.10 1.62
C LEU A 73 -15.16 -13.90 0.83
N ALA A 74 -16.16 -14.44 1.51
CA ALA A 74 -17.25 -15.18 0.87
C ALA A 74 -18.14 -14.26 -0.01
N ALA A 75 -18.30 -13.00 0.37
CA ALA A 75 -19.05 -12.02 -0.41
C ALA A 75 -18.30 -11.62 -1.68
N LEU A 76 -16.98 -11.42 -1.59
CA LEU A 76 -16.10 -11.21 -2.73
C LEU A 76 -16.18 -12.39 -3.70
N ALA A 77 -16.01 -13.62 -3.20
CA ALA A 77 -16.07 -14.83 -4.02
C ALA A 77 -17.38 -14.92 -4.83
N ARG A 78 -18.53 -14.63 -4.19
CA ARG A 78 -19.83 -14.54 -4.88
C ARG A 78 -19.89 -13.41 -5.90
N HIS A 79 -19.35 -12.23 -5.58
CA HIS A 79 -19.35 -11.07 -6.47
C HIS A 79 -18.61 -11.35 -7.78
N VAL A 80 -17.46 -12.04 -7.69
CA VAL A 80 -16.60 -12.32 -8.85
C VAL A 80 -16.88 -13.67 -9.51
N GLY A 81 -17.83 -14.45 -8.97
CA GLY A 81 -18.19 -15.77 -9.51
C GLY A 81 -17.12 -16.84 -9.32
N LEU A 82 -16.33 -16.76 -8.24
CA LEU A 82 -15.26 -17.70 -7.91
C LEU A 82 -15.56 -18.45 -6.59
N SER A 83 -14.87 -19.55 -6.33
CA SER A 83 -14.84 -20.14 -4.99
C SER A 83 -13.93 -19.32 -4.06
N VAL A 84 -14.12 -19.47 -2.75
CA VAL A 84 -13.23 -18.86 -1.74
C VAL A 84 -11.78 -19.29 -1.98
N ASP A 85 -11.54 -20.59 -2.22
CA ASP A 85 -10.20 -21.11 -2.48
C ASP A 85 -9.55 -20.47 -3.72
N GLU A 86 -10.31 -20.24 -4.78
CA GLU A 86 -9.79 -19.62 -6.00
C GLU A 86 -9.51 -18.12 -5.79
N VAL A 87 -10.31 -17.43 -4.98
CA VAL A 87 -10.02 -16.04 -4.56
C VAL A 87 -8.70 -15.98 -3.79
N VAL A 88 -8.53 -16.83 -2.77
CA VAL A 88 -7.31 -16.87 -1.95
C VAL A 88 -6.11 -17.23 -2.80
N LYS A 89 -6.24 -18.23 -3.68
CA LYS A 89 -5.17 -18.63 -4.60
C LYS A 89 -4.73 -17.48 -5.50
N ARG A 90 -5.67 -16.79 -6.17
CA ARG A 90 -5.33 -15.63 -7.01
C ARG A 90 -4.70 -14.49 -6.20
N HIS A 91 -5.24 -14.21 -5.02
CA HIS A 91 -4.70 -13.17 -4.14
C HIS A 91 -3.28 -13.50 -3.66
N THR A 92 -2.95 -14.77 -3.42
CA THR A 92 -1.62 -15.21 -2.95
C THR A 92 -0.61 -15.45 -4.08
N GLN A 93 -1.06 -15.73 -5.30
CA GLN A 93 -0.19 -15.93 -6.46
C GLN A 93 0.28 -14.63 -7.12
N ALA A 94 -0.45 -13.53 -6.90
CA ALA A 94 -0.05 -12.23 -7.42
C ALA A 94 1.24 -11.72 -6.77
N GLU A 95 2.06 -11.04 -7.56
CA GLU A 95 3.20 -10.27 -7.09
C GLU A 95 2.77 -8.82 -6.90
N TYR A 96 2.86 -8.34 -5.68
CA TYR A 96 2.44 -6.99 -5.35
C TYR A 96 3.64 -6.06 -5.29
N VAL A 97 3.43 -4.81 -5.69
CA VAL A 97 4.42 -3.73 -5.52
C VAL A 97 3.81 -2.67 -4.63
N VAL A 98 4.53 -2.29 -3.58
CA VAL A 98 4.13 -1.18 -2.71
C VAL A 98 4.33 0.12 -3.47
N PHE A 99 3.23 0.79 -3.82
CA PHE A 99 3.32 2.03 -4.59
C PHE A 99 3.61 3.25 -3.73
N PHE A 100 2.92 3.34 -2.59
CA PHE A 100 3.18 4.36 -1.59
C PHE A 100 2.65 3.91 -0.22
N LEU A 101 3.12 4.59 0.83
CA LEU A 101 2.59 4.48 2.18
C LEU A 101 1.78 5.75 2.49
N GLY A 102 0.57 5.61 3.03
CA GLY A 102 -0.30 6.75 3.32
C GLY A 102 -1.57 6.33 4.06
N PHE A 103 -2.51 7.24 4.32
CA PHE A 103 -3.68 7.04 5.20
C PHE A 103 -3.34 6.87 6.69
N GLN A 104 -2.45 5.93 7.03
CA GLN A 104 -1.91 5.74 8.37
C GLN A 104 -0.43 5.32 8.31
N PRO A 105 0.36 5.54 9.36
CA PRO A 105 1.74 5.05 9.42
C PRO A 105 1.82 3.54 9.14
N GLY A 106 2.52 3.17 8.07
CA GLY A 106 2.70 1.77 7.64
C GLY A 106 1.58 1.15 6.82
N PHE A 107 0.53 1.89 6.46
CA PHE A 107 -0.50 1.39 5.55
C PHE A 107 0.05 1.46 4.12
N ALA A 108 0.26 0.28 3.52
CA ALA A 108 0.80 0.13 2.18
C ALA A 108 -0.32 0.00 1.14
N TYR A 109 -0.32 0.87 0.14
CA TYR A 109 -1.14 0.72 -1.06
C TYR A 109 -0.37 -0.10 -2.08
N MET A 110 -0.88 -1.28 -2.40
CA MET A 110 -0.23 -2.23 -3.29
C MET A 110 -0.93 -2.34 -4.63
N GLY A 111 -0.15 -2.29 -5.70
CA GLY A 111 -0.59 -2.68 -7.05
C GLY A 111 -0.26 -4.14 -7.34
N GLY A 112 -0.83 -4.68 -8.42
CA GLY A 112 -0.62 -6.07 -8.85
C GLY A 112 -1.79 -7.01 -8.56
N LEU A 113 -2.89 -6.50 -7.98
CA LEU A 113 -4.09 -7.28 -7.76
C LEU A 113 -4.65 -7.84 -9.07
N ASP A 114 -4.99 -9.13 -9.06
CA ASP A 114 -5.66 -9.78 -10.19
C ASP A 114 -6.97 -9.05 -10.50
N ARG A 115 -7.12 -8.63 -11.77
CA ARG A 115 -8.29 -7.89 -12.27
C ARG A 115 -9.61 -8.60 -12.04
N THR A 116 -9.58 -9.92 -11.92
CA THR A 116 -10.76 -10.75 -11.63
C THR A 116 -11.20 -10.70 -10.17
N LEU A 117 -10.39 -10.12 -9.28
CA LEU A 117 -10.71 -9.92 -7.85
C LEU A 117 -11.15 -8.49 -7.53
N HIS A 118 -11.24 -7.61 -8.53
CA HIS A 118 -11.61 -6.23 -8.31
C HIS A 118 -13.04 -6.14 -7.76
N MET A 119 -13.20 -5.45 -6.63
CA MET A 119 -14.50 -5.22 -6.01
C MET A 119 -14.53 -3.83 -5.38
N PRO A 120 -15.60 -3.04 -5.58
CA PRO A 120 -15.68 -1.71 -5.01
C PRO A 120 -15.66 -1.75 -3.49
N ARG A 121 -15.23 -0.62 -2.90
CA ARG A 121 -15.35 -0.39 -1.46
C ARG A 121 -16.82 -0.50 -1.02
N ARG A 122 -17.04 -0.87 0.23
CA ARG A 122 -18.34 -0.82 0.87
C ARG A 122 -18.91 0.60 0.75
N ALA A 123 -20.21 0.69 0.46
CA ALA A 123 -20.92 1.96 0.44
C ALA A 123 -20.89 2.65 1.81
N GLU A 124 -21.03 1.85 2.87
CA GLU A 124 -20.90 2.29 4.26
C GLU A 124 -19.61 1.70 4.86
N PRO A 125 -18.61 2.54 5.18
CA PRO A 125 -17.40 2.11 5.87
C PRO A 125 -17.70 1.52 7.24
N ARG A 126 -16.90 0.54 7.67
CA ARG A 126 -16.89 0.10 9.06
C ARG A 126 -16.36 1.21 9.94
N LEU A 127 -16.94 1.35 11.13
CA LEU A 127 -16.41 2.25 12.17
C LEU A 127 -15.05 1.77 12.69
N GLU A 128 -14.82 0.46 12.67
CA GLU A 128 -13.57 -0.14 13.10
C GLU A 128 -13.22 -1.35 12.21
N VAL A 129 -12.01 -1.32 11.67
CA VAL A 129 -11.31 -2.42 11.02
C VAL A 129 -10.13 -2.78 11.91
N PRO A 130 -9.96 -4.04 12.33
CA PRO A 130 -8.85 -4.44 13.19
C PRO A 130 -7.48 -4.22 12.54
N ALA A 131 -6.46 -3.96 13.36
CA ALA A 131 -5.07 -3.99 12.90
C ALA A 131 -4.72 -5.36 12.29
N GLY A 132 -3.88 -5.36 11.26
CA GLY A 132 -3.48 -6.54 10.50
C GLY A 132 -4.51 -6.97 9.44
N SER A 133 -5.68 -6.34 9.36
CA SER A 133 -6.70 -6.74 8.38
C SER A 133 -6.17 -6.53 6.96
N VAL A 134 -6.27 -7.56 6.13
CA VAL A 134 -5.94 -7.57 4.70
C VAL A 134 -7.23 -7.34 3.94
N GLY A 135 -7.23 -6.40 3.00
CA GLY A 135 -8.45 -6.13 2.23
C GLY A 135 -8.21 -5.66 0.81
N ILE A 136 -9.29 -5.64 0.04
CA ILE A 136 -9.36 -5.11 -1.32
C ILE A 136 -10.27 -3.88 -1.36
N GLY A 137 -9.83 -2.84 -2.07
CA GLY A 137 -10.61 -1.64 -2.33
C GLY A 137 -10.51 -1.21 -3.79
N GLY A 138 -11.42 -1.69 -4.64
CA GLY A 138 -11.36 -1.48 -6.09
C GLY A 138 -10.28 -2.35 -6.70
N GLU A 139 -9.26 -1.73 -7.28
CA GLU A 139 -8.14 -2.38 -7.99
C GLU A 139 -6.92 -2.61 -7.09
N GLN A 140 -7.04 -2.31 -5.80
CA GLN A 140 -5.92 -2.29 -4.86
C GLN A 140 -6.13 -3.29 -3.73
N THR A 141 -5.02 -3.84 -3.24
CA THR A 141 -4.95 -4.56 -1.97
C THR A 141 -4.00 -3.84 -1.01
N GLY A 142 -4.03 -4.21 0.27
CA GLY A 142 -3.53 -3.38 1.35
C GLY A 142 -3.79 -4.01 2.71
N ILE A 143 -3.05 -3.55 3.71
CA ILE A 143 -3.12 -4.07 5.07
C ILE A 143 -3.22 -2.91 6.06
N TYR A 144 -4.21 -2.99 6.95
CA TYR A 144 -4.43 -1.99 7.99
C TYR A 144 -3.37 -2.12 9.10
N PRO A 145 -2.48 -1.13 9.32
CA PRO A 145 -1.39 -1.23 10.31
C PRO A 145 -1.88 -1.03 11.75
N ALA A 146 -3.03 -0.38 11.92
CA ALA A 146 -3.66 -0.08 13.19
C ALA A 146 -5.19 -0.13 13.03
N ALA A 147 -5.92 -0.22 14.15
CA ALA A 147 -7.37 -0.18 14.10
C ALA A 147 -7.86 1.19 13.59
N SER A 148 -8.76 1.19 12.62
CA SER A 148 -9.30 2.43 12.03
C SER A 148 -10.60 2.20 11.27
N PRO A 149 -11.40 3.25 11.00
CA PRO A 149 -12.53 3.14 10.09
C PRO A 149 -12.08 2.76 8.68
N GLY A 150 -12.84 1.93 7.98
CA GLY A 150 -12.43 1.42 6.67
C GLY A 150 -13.56 0.83 5.85
N GLY A 151 -13.55 1.12 4.54
CA GLY A 151 -14.53 0.62 3.58
C GLY A 151 -14.03 -0.52 2.69
N TRP A 152 -12.84 -1.06 2.94
CA TRP A 152 -12.32 -2.14 2.10
C TRP A 152 -12.99 -3.47 2.43
N GLN A 153 -13.01 -4.37 1.45
CA GLN A 153 -13.49 -5.74 1.59
C GLN A 153 -12.42 -6.55 2.32
N LEU A 154 -12.70 -6.99 3.54
CA LEU A 154 -11.74 -7.68 4.39
C LEU A 154 -11.69 -9.18 4.05
N LEU A 155 -10.50 -9.64 3.65
CA LEU A 155 -10.28 -11.01 3.18
C LEU A 155 -9.66 -11.92 4.24
N GLY A 156 -8.94 -11.33 5.19
CA GLY A 156 -8.20 -12.06 6.20
C GLY A 156 -7.41 -11.12 7.10
N ARG A 157 -6.57 -11.67 7.96
CA ARG A 157 -5.74 -10.91 8.90
C ARG A 157 -4.35 -11.51 9.04
N THR A 158 -3.35 -10.64 9.20
CA THR A 158 -1.98 -11.01 9.54
C THR A 158 -1.65 -10.56 10.96
N ASP A 159 -0.84 -11.33 11.67
CA ASP A 159 -0.31 -10.97 12.99
C ASP A 159 0.97 -10.13 12.91
N LEU A 160 1.48 -9.87 11.71
CA LEU A 160 2.67 -9.05 11.53
C LEU A 160 2.42 -7.60 11.96
N LYS A 161 3.36 -7.06 12.73
CA LYS A 161 3.38 -5.64 13.09
C LYS A 161 3.91 -4.83 11.91
N LEU A 162 3.02 -4.07 11.26
CA LEU A 162 3.33 -3.28 10.06
C LEU A 162 4.00 -1.94 10.36
N PHE A 163 3.76 -1.40 11.56
CA PHE A 163 4.35 -0.16 12.03
C PHE A 163 4.83 -0.30 13.47
N ASP A 164 6.07 0.05 13.70
CA ASP A 164 6.71 0.10 15.01
C ASP A 164 7.58 1.36 15.14
N PRO A 165 7.16 2.36 15.94
CA PRO A 165 7.92 3.60 16.09
C PRO A 165 9.28 3.41 16.77
N THR A 166 9.56 2.23 17.32
CA THR A 166 10.86 1.90 17.93
C THR A 166 11.86 1.30 16.95
N ARG A 167 11.45 1.00 15.71
CA ARG A 167 12.31 0.44 14.65
C ARG A 167 12.76 1.52 13.66
N ASN A 168 13.88 1.26 12.97
CA ASN A 168 14.35 2.07 11.84
C ASN A 168 14.63 1.17 10.62
N PRO A 169 13.87 1.30 9.51
CA PRO A 169 12.70 2.16 9.36
C PRO A 169 11.52 1.68 10.24
N PRO A 170 10.58 2.57 10.59
CA PRO A 170 9.47 2.23 11.49
C PRO A 170 8.35 1.45 10.79
N THR A 171 8.35 1.36 9.46
CA THR A 171 7.38 0.59 8.69
C THR A 171 8.00 -0.71 8.18
N LEU A 172 7.23 -1.79 8.17
CA LEU A 172 7.66 -3.09 7.66
C LEU A 172 7.97 -3.06 6.15
N MET A 173 7.19 -2.28 5.41
CA MET A 173 7.28 -2.12 3.97
C MET A 173 7.68 -0.69 3.61
N GLN A 174 8.36 -0.53 2.49
CA GLN A 174 8.72 0.74 1.84
C GLN A 174 8.14 0.79 0.41
N PRO A 175 7.92 1.99 -0.17
CA PRO A 175 7.64 2.12 -1.59
C PRO A 175 8.72 1.40 -2.43
N GLY A 176 8.28 0.62 -3.41
CA GLY A 176 9.14 -0.23 -4.23
C GLY A 176 9.29 -1.68 -3.75
N ASP A 177 9.00 -1.98 -2.48
CA ASP A 177 9.07 -3.37 -2.00
C ASP A 177 8.08 -4.27 -2.74
N ARG A 178 8.50 -5.54 -2.92
CA ARG A 178 7.68 -6.59 -3.51
C ARG A 178 7.05 -7.41 -2.40
N VAL A 179 5.74 -7.56 -2.43
CA VAL A 179 4.98 -8.28 -1.40
C VAL A 179 4.36 -9.52 -2.01
N ARG A 180 4.40 -10.63 -1.27
CA ARG A 180 3.63 -11.85 -1.58
C ARG A 180 2.85 -12.26 -0.34
N PHE A 181 1.57 -12.56 -0.52
CA PHE A 181 0.77 -13.12 0.57
C PHE A 181 0.89 -14.63 0.60
N LYS A 182 0.88 -15.19 1.81
CA LYS A 182 0.85 -16.63 2.04
C LYS A 182 -0.31 -16.98 2.94
N ALA A 183 -1.20 -17.86 2.46
CA ALA A 183 -2.27 -18.37 3.29
C ALA A 183 -1.70 -19.31 4.37
N LEU A 184 -1.95 -18.98 5.64
CA LEU A 184 -1.73 -19.89 6.76
C LEU A 184 -2.93 -20.81 6.97
N GLU A 185 -4.13 -20.25 6.79
CA GLU A 185 -5.40 -20.94 6.95
C GLU A 185 -6.45 -20.28 6.04
N VAL A 186 -7.46 -21.05 5.63
CA VAL A 186 -8.60 -20.58 4.84
C VAL A 186 -9.89 -21.10 5.48
N LEU A 187 -10.68 -20.20 6.03
CA LEU A 187 -11.99 -20.49 6.63
C LEU A 187 -13.09 -20.00 5.68
N ALA A 188 -13.90 -20.93 5.16
CA ALA A 188 -14.99 -20.63 4.22
C ALA A 188 -16.22 -19.99 4.91
#